data_AF-A0A959JMU4-F1
#
_entry.id   AF-A0A959JMU4-F1
#
_cell.length_a   1.000
_cell.length_b   1.000
_cell.length_c   1.000
_cell.angle_alpha   90.00
_cell.angle_beta   90.00
_cell.angle_gamma   90.00
#
_symmetry.space_group_name_H-M   'P 1'
#
loop_
_entity.id
_entity.type
_entity.pdbx_description
1 polymer ?
#
loop_
_entity_poly.entity_id
_entity_poly.type
_entity_poly.pdbx_seq_one_letter_code
_entity_poly.pdbx_strand_id
1 'polypeptide(L)'
;MLDWNTIISFKRFGQKHTGQDARSDFRRDYDKIIFLSGFRRLQNKTQVFPLPGNVFVHNRLTHSLEVSSVGRSIGHIVGEKIAKKYKDSLTATSRKFYKYDLEDVVASACLAHDLGNPAFGHSGEKAISNYFKS
;
A
#
# COMPACT_ATOMS: atom_id res chain seq x y z
N MET A 1 20.48 7.08 15.48
CA MET A 1 20.07 7.78 14.23
C MET A 1 19.64 6.71 13.24
N LEU A 2 18.60 6.94 12.44
CA LEU A 2 18.08 5.94 11.49
C LEU A 2 19.08 5.74 10.32
N ASP A 3 19.37 4.49 9.93
CA ASP A 3 20.18 4.18 8.75
C ASP A 3 19.28 3.85 7.55
N TRP A 4 19.28 4.74 6.55
CA TRP A 4 18.48 4.60 5.34
C TRP A 4 18.88 3.42 4.45
N ASN A 5 20.04 2.80 4.66
CA ASN A 5 20.44 1.63 3.89
C ASN A 5 19.81 0.33 4.40
N THR A 6 19.44 0.26 5.68
CA THR A 6 19.01 -0.99 6.34
C THR A 6 17.50 -1.13 6.46
N ILE A 7 16.73 -0.05 6.26
CA ILE A 7 15.26 -0.08 6.36
C ILE A 7 14.55 -0.63 5.11
N ILE A 8 15.30 -0.97 4.05
CA ILE A 8 14.77 -1.49 2.79
C ILE A 8 15.00 -3.00 2.74
N SER A 9 13.98 -3.77 2.40
CA SER A 9 14.09 -5.20 2.18
C SER A 9 13.48 -5.63 0.86
N PHE A 10 14.28 -6.35 0.07
CA PHE A 10 13.85 -7.02 -1.17
C PHE A 10 13.42 -8.48 -0.92
N LYS A 11 13.42 -8.92 0.35
CA LYS A 11 13.10 -10.31 0.69
C LYS A 11 11.61 -10.58 0.54
N ARG A 12 11.27 -11.60 -0.24
CA ARG A 12 9.91 -12.13 -0.36
C ARG A 12 9.92 -13.61 0.02
N PHE A 13 8.96 -14.02 0.85
CA PHE A 13 8.89 -15.41 1.32
C PHE A 13 8.62 -16.35 0.14
N GLY A 14 9.37 -17.45 0.06
CA GLY A 14 9.23 -18.43 -1.02
C GLY A 14 9.71 -17.96 -2.41
N GLN A 15 10.35 -16.80 -2.52
CA GLN A 15 10.85 -16.28 -3.80
C GLN A 15 12.37 -16.02 -3.74
N LYS A 16 13.09 -16.45 -4.77
CA LYS A 16 14.48 -16.06 -5.00
C LYS A 16 14.49 -14.74 -5.76
N HIS A 17 15.25 -13.75 -5.29
CA HIS A 17 15.43 -12.49 -6.01
C HIS A 17 16.28 -12.76 -7.25
N THR A 18 15.69 -12.61 -8.44
CA THR A 18 16.37 -12.92 -9.71
C THR A 18 17.08 -11.70 -10.32
N GLY A 19 16.91 -10.50 -9.77
CA GLY A 19 17.63 -9.27 -10.16
C GLY A 19 17.39 -8.76 -11.60
N GLN A 20 16.71 -9.53 -12.44
CA GLN A 20 16.46 -9.26 -13.86
C GLN A 20 14.98 -9.43 -14.16
N ASP A 21 14.20 -8.35 -14.00
CA ASP A 21 12.86 -8.21 -14.55
C ASP A 21 12.68 -6.76 -14.99
N ALA A 22 11.80 -6.54 -15.97
CA ALA A 22 11.41 -5.20 -16.43
C ALA A 22 10.73 -4.36 -15.33
N ARG A 23 10.10 -5.01 -14.35
CA ARG A 23 9.46 -4.37 -13.18
C ARG A 23 10.29 -4.62 -11.93
N SER A 24 10.38 -3.59 -11.07
CA SER A 24 10.92 -3.76 -9.73
C SER A 24 10.01 -4.65 -8.88
N ASP A 25 10.58 -5.27 -7.84
CA ASP A 25 9.81 -6.12 -6.93
C ASP A 25 8.66 -5.35 -6.27
N PHE A 26 8.87 -4.08 -5.92
CA PHE A 26 7.85 -3.22 -5.31
C PHE A 26 6.70 -2.89 -6.27
N ARG A 27 7.00 -2.64 -7.56
CA ARG A 27 5.96 -2.50 -8.58
C ARG A 27 5.16 -3.78 -8.79
N ARG A 28 5.82 -4.93 -8.78
CA ARG A 28 5.14 -6.23 -8.84
C ARG A 28 4.22 -6.45 -7.65
N ASP A 29 4.60 -5.98 -6.46
CA ASP A 29 3.76 -6.11 -5.27
C ASP A 29 2.54 -5.19 -5.33
N TYR A 30 2.69 -3.97 -5.84
CA TYR A 30 1.56 -3.09 -6.18
C TYR A 30 0.58 -3.78 -7.13
N ASP A 31 1.08 -4.36 -8.22
CA ASP A 31 0.26 -5.07 -9.21
C ASP A 31 -0.46 -6.27 -8.57
N LYS A 32 0.25 -7.08 -7.78
CA LYS A 32 -0.37 -8.22 -7.08
C LYS A 32 -1.56 -7.78 -6.25
N ILE A 33 -1.45 -6.69 -5.48
CA ILE A 33 -2.54 -6.17 -4.64
C ILE A 33 -3.77 -5.86 -5.47
N ILE A 34 -3.62 -5.20 -6.63
CA ILE A 34 -4.75 -4.89 -7.53
C ILE A 34 -5.50 -6.16 -7.96
N PHE A 35 -4.78 -7.25 -8.22
CA PHE A 35 -5.40 -8.51 -8.65
C PHE A 35 -5.91 -9.37 -7.50
N LEU A 36 -5.61 -9.06 -6.23
CA LEU A 36 -6.09 -9.84 -5.08
C LEU A 36 -7.61 -9.87 -5.01
N SER A 37 -8.17 -11.06 -4.79
CA SER A 37 -9.61 -11.22 -4.51
C SER A 37 -10.04 -10.38 -3.29
N GLY A 38 -9.16 -10.27 -2.28
CA GLY A 38 -9.38 -9.42 -1.11
C GLY A 38 -9.54 -7.94 -1.43
N PHE A 39 -8.75 -7.44 -2.39
CA PHE A 39 -8.83 -6.06 -2.84
C PHE A 39 -10.10 -5.82 -3.66
N ARG A 40 -10.45 -6.74 -4.57
CA ARG A 40 -11.71 -6.69 -5.34
C ARG A 40 -12.96 -6.70 -4.45
N ARG A 41 -12.94 -7.39 -3.31
CA ARG A 41 -14.05 -7.37 -2.33
C ARG A 41 -14.34 -5.99 -1.74
N LEU A 42 -13.39 -5.04 -1.79
CA LEU A 42 -13.61 -3.68 -1.31
C LEU A 42 -14.67 -2.92 -2.14
N GLN A 43 -14.93 -3.34 -3.39
CA GLN A 43 -15.98 -2.77 -4.23
C GLN A 43 -17.37 -2.85 -3.59
N ASN A 44 -17.62 -3.92 -2.83
CA ASN A 44 -18.92 -4.19 -2.20
C ASN A 44 -18.93 -3.81 -0.71
N LYS A 45 -17.93 -3.05 -0.23
CA LYS A 45 -17.91 -2.51 1.14
C LYS A 45 -18.23 -1.02 1.11
N THR A 46 -19.31 -0.64 1.77
CA THR A 46 -19.73 0.75 1.89
C THR A 46 -18.74 1.56 2.75
N GLN A 47 -18.60 2.83 2.40
CA GLN A 47 -17.92 3.84 3.20
C GLN A 47 -18.99 4.77 3.78
N VAL A 48 -19.28 4.60 5.07
CA VAL A 48 -20.05 5.51 5.95
C VAL A 48 -21.53 5.77 5.59
N PHE A 49 -21.97 5.82 4.34
CA PHE A 49 -23.37 6.09 3.96
C PHE A 49 -24.12 4.83 3.49
N PRO A 50 -25.36 4.60 3.95
CA PRO A 50 -26.27 3.61 3.36
C PRO A 50 -26.67 4.08 1.97
N LEU A 51 -26.47 3.25 0.94
CA LEU A 51 -26.62 3.60 -0.48
C LEU A 51 -28.02 4.17 -0.80
N PRO A 52 -28.16 5.48 -1.11
CA PRO A 52 -29.33 5.99 -1.81
C PRO A 52 -29.09 5.81 -3.32
N GLY A 53 -30.10 5.35 -4.05
CA GLY A 53 -29.96 4.78 -5.40
C GLY A 53 -29.47 5.68 -6.55
N ASN A 54 -28.82 6.83 -6.31
CA ASN A 54 -28.37 7.71 -7.40
C ASN A 54 -27.23 8.72 -7.08
N VAL A 55 -26.28 8.39 -6.20
CA VAL A 55 -25.08 9.21 -6.00
C VAL A 55 -23.85 8.32 -6.02
N PHE A 56 -22.76 8.78 -6.61
CA PHE A 56 -21.44 8.15 -6.55
C PHE A 56 -20.96 8.04 -5.10
N VAL A 57 -21.48 7.07 -4.35
CA VAL A 57 -21.02 6.78 -2.99
C VAL A 57 -19.71 6.03 -3.16
N HIS A 58 -18.59 6.67 -2.78
CA HIS A 58 -17.29 6.02 -2.72
C HIS A 58 -17.43 4.70 -1.95
N ASN A 59 -17.06 3.60 -2.59
CA ASN A 59 -16.85 2.34 -1.89
C ASN A 59 -15.38 2.30 -1.43
N ARG A 60 -15.06 1.36 -0.53
CA ARG A 60 -13.69 1.27 -0.01
C ARG A 60 -12.65 1.03 -1.09
N LEU A 61 -13.04 0.45 -2.23
CA LEU A 61 -12.15 0.26 -3.38
C LEU A 61 -11.76 1.61 -4.02
N THR A 62 -12.74 2.45 -4.37
CA THR A 62 -12.45 3.74 -5.02
C THR A 62 -11.65 4.66 -4.10
N HIS A 63 -11.99 4.68 -2.82
CA HIS A 63 -11.21 5.40 -1.82
C HIS A 63 -9.75 4.90 -1.74
N SER A 64 -9.54 3.58 -1.68
CA SER A 64 -8.17 3.02 -1.62
C SER A 64 -7.34 3.36 -2.87
N LEU A 65 -7.98 3.43 -4.04
CA LEU A 65 -7.33 3.85 -5.29
C LEU A 65 -6.92 5.33 -5.26
N GLU A 66 -7.80 6.21 -4.78
CA GLU A 66 -7.52 7.64 -4.61
C GLU A 66 -6.38 7.89 -3.60
N VAL A 67 -6.46 7.24 -2.44
CA VAL A 67 -5.40 7.32 -1.40
C VAL A 67 -4.08 6.79 -1.95
N SER A 68 -4.10 5.73 -2.76
CA SER A 68 -2.90 5.19 -3.40
C SER A 68 -2.29 6.14 -4.42
N SER A 69 -3.11 6.84 -5.21
CA SER A 69 -2.64 7.86 -6.16
C SER A 69 -1.92 9.01 -5.44
N VAL A 70 -2.51 9.51 -4.35
CA VAL A 70 -1.89 10.54 -3.50
C VAL A 70 -0.62 10.01 -2.83
N GLY A 71 -0.67 8.81 -2.26
CA GLY A 71 0.46 8.15 -1.60
C GLY A 71 1.65 7.94 -2.53
N ARG A 72 1.42 7.52 -3.78
CA ARG A 72 2.47 7.38 -4.81
C ARG A 72 3.21 8.70 -5.02
N SER A 73 2.46 9.80 -5.18
CA SER A 73 3.03 11.13 -5.39
C SER A 73 3.86 11.59 -4.20
N ILE A 74 3.37 11.36 -2.98
CA ILE A 74 4.13 11.64 -1.74
C ILE A 74 5.41 10.81 -1.68
N GLY A 75 5.32 9.50 -1.95
CA GLY A 75 6.46 8.59 -1.97
C GLY A 75 7.54 9.02 -2.96
N HIS A 76 7.15 9.48 -4.15
CA HIS A 76 8.06 10.03 -5.15
C HIS A 76 8.81 11.27 -4.63
N ILE A 77 8.07 12.26 -4.12
CA ILE A 77 8.63 13.54 -3.63
C ILE A 77 9.58 13.30 -2.46
N VAL A 78 9.18 12.47 -1.50
CA VAL A 78 10.00 12.15 -0.33
C VAL A 78 11.22 11.33 -0.73
N GLY A 79 11.05 10.36 -1.61
CA GLY A 79 12.11 9.50 -2.11
C GLY A 79 13.21 10.28 -2.84
N GLU A 80 12.83 11.20 -3.73
CA GLU A 80 13.77 12.13 -4.35
C GLU A 80 14.55 12.97 -3.31
N LYS A 81 13.85 13.51 -2.30
CA LYS A 81 14.48 14.32 -1.25
C LYS A 81 15.48 13.51 -0.43
N ILE A 82 15.15 12.26 -0.10
CA ILE A 82 16.06 11.33 0.62
C ILE A 82 17.29 11.02 -0.25
N ALA A 83 17.07 10.65 -1.52
CA ALA A 83 18.16 10.30 -2.45
C ALA A 83 19.13 11.47 -2.70
N LYS A 84 18.62 12.71 -2.69
CA LYS A 84 19.42 13.95 -2.81
C LYS A 84 20.15 14.27 -1.50
N LYS A 85 19.44 14.25 -0.37
CA LYS A 85 19.97 14.65 0.95
C LYS A 85 21.05 13.70 1.48
N TYR A 86 20.87 12.40 1.25
CA TYR A 86 21.76 11.35 1.76
C TYR A 86 22.63 10.75 0.66
N LYS A 87 22.94 11.54 -0.37
CA LYS A 87 23.71 11.13 -1.55
C LYS A 87 24.94 10.31 -1.16
N ASP A 88 25.78 10.85 -0.28
CA ASP A 88 27.11 10.29 -0.03
C ASP A 88 27.10 9.12 0.96
N SER A 89 26.01 8.95 1.73
CA SER A 89 25.84 7.84 2.68
C SER A 89 25.02 6.68 2.12
N LEU A 90 24.34 6.85 1.00
CA LEU A 90 23.49 5.83 0.39
C LEU A 90 24.30 4.93 -0.55
N THR A 91 24.12 3.62 -0.40
CA THR A 91 24.56 2.66 -1.42
C THR A 91 23.87 2.90 -2.75
N ALA A 92 24.45 2.41 -3.85
CA ALA A 92 23.83 2.52 -5.18
C ALA A 92 22.42 1.91 -5.21
N THR A 93 22.24 0.77 -4.55
CA THR A 93 20.94 0.08 -4.42
C THR A 93 19.93 0.92 -3.66
N SER A 94 20.26 1.40 -2.46
CA SER A 94 19.35 2.20 -1.63
C SER A 94 18.99 3.52 -2.31
N ARG A 95 19.95 4.15 -2.98
CA ARG A 95 19.69 5.35 -3.79
C ARG A 95 18.71 5.08 -4.93
N LYS A 96 18.88 3.99 -5.68
CA LYS A 96 17.96 3.60 -6.75
C LYS A 96 16.56 3.37 -6.20
N PHE A 97 16.46 2.66 -5.08
CA PHE A 97 15.21 2.41 -4.37
C PHE A 97 14.49 3.72 -4.02
N TYR A 98 15.15 4.64 -3.30
CA TYR A 98 14.49 5.89 -2.88
C TYR A 98 14.09 6.74 -4.08
N LYS A 99 14.86 6.70 -5.17
CA LYS A 99 14.56 7.50 -6.35
C LYS A 99 13.39 6.96 -7.18
N TYR A 100 13.20 5.64 -7.26
CA TYR A 100 12.28 5.04 -8.24
C TYR A 100 11.28 4.03 -7.66
N ASP A 101 11.53 3.47 -6.49
CA ASP A 101 10.74 2.35 -5.96
C ASP A 101 9.95 2.70 -4.69
N LEU A 102 10.37 3.73 -3.93
CA LEU A 102 9.65 4.15 -2.72
C LEU A 102 8.19 4.52 -3.03
N GLU A 103 7.94 5.13 -4.18
CA GLU A 103 6.59 5.50 -4.64
C GLU A 103 5.67 4.28 -4.74
N ASP A 104 6.17 3.14 -5.21
CA ASP A 104 5.39 1.91 -5.35
C ASP A 104 5.19 1.20 -4.00
N VAL A 105 6.14 1.33 -3.06
CA VAL A 105 5.95 0.86 -1.67
C VAL A 105 4.82 1.61 -0.98
N VAL A 106 4.86 2.95 -1.03
CA VAL A 106 3.84 3.79 -0.40
C VAL A 106 2.49 3.57 -1.06
N ALA A 107 2.44 3.52 -2.39
CA ALA A 107 1.21 3.25 -3.13
C ALA A 107 0.61 1.88 -2.76
N SER A 108 1.45 0.84 -2.61
CA SER A 108 1.03 -0.50 -2.20
C SER A 108 0.43 -0.52 -0.80
N ALA A 109 1.08 0.16 0.16
CA ALA A 109 0.57 0.29 1.52
C ALA A 109 -0.80 0.99 1.54
N CYS A 110 -0.93 2.07 0.75
CA CYS A 110 -2.20 2.77 0.58
C CYS A 110 -3.30 1.89 -0.05
N LEU A 111 -3.00 1.02 -1.02
CA LEU A 111 -4.01 0.08 -1.54
C LEU A 111 -4.44 -0.94 -0.47
N ALA A 112 -3.48 -1.43 0.31
CA ALA A 112 -3.72 -2.50 1.27
C ALA A 112 -4.30 -2.03 2.61
N HIS A 113 -4.30 -0.73 2.89
CA HIS A 113 -4.66 -0.18 4.21
C HIS A 113 -6.04 -0.66 4.69
N ASP A 114 -6.96 -0.86 3.74
CA ASP A 114 -8.35 -1.19 4.02
C ASP A 114 -8.73 -2.67 3.81
N LEU A 115 -7.77 -3.52 3.40
CA LEU A 115 -8.01 -4.92 3.01
C LEU A 115 -8.55 -5.78 4.16
N GLY A 116 -8.16 -5.46 5.40
CA GLY A 116 -8.45 -6.23 6.62
C GLY A 116 -9.76 -5.89 7.32
N ASN A 117 -10.47 -4.84 6.89
CA ASN A 117 -11.66 -4.38 7.60
C ASN A 117 -12.80 -5.43 7.55
N PRO A 118 -13.49 -5.70 8.66
CA PRO A 118 -14.66 -6.58 8.64
C PRO A 118 -15.84 -5.94 7.91
N ALA A 119 -16.90 -6.73 7.68
CA ALA A 119 -18.17 -6.20 7.22
C ALA A 119 -18.68 -5.12 8.19
N PHE A 120 -19.34 -4.08 7.70
CA PHE A 120 -19.88 -2.97 8.50
C PHE A 120 -18.83 -2.16 9.31
N GLY A 121 -17.54 -2.27 9.00
CA GLY A 121 -16.48 -1.47 9.63
C GLY A 121 -16.46 -1.60 11.15
N HIS A 122 -16.40 -0.47 11.87
CA HIS A 122 -16.32 -0.44 13.33
C HIS A 122 -17.44 -1.23 14.03
N SER A 123 -18.64 -1.28 13.45
CA SER A 123 -19.74 -2.06 14.01
C SER A 123 -19.44 -3.57 13.94
N GLY A 124 -18.85 -4.03 12.85
CA GLY A 124 -18.38 -5.41 12.71
C GLY A 124 -17.23 -5.74 13.66
N GLU A 125 -16.27 -4.82 13.83
CA GLU A 125 -15.18 -4.98 14.81
C GLU A 125 -15.70 -5.14 16.23
N LYS A 126 -16.66 -4.29 16.63
CA LYS A 126 -17.32 -4.37 17.94
C LYS A 126 -18.09 -5.67 18.12
N ALA A 127 -18.84 -6.10 17.10
CA ALA A 127 -19.60 -7.35 17.16
C ALA A 127 -18.69 -8.57 17.36
N ILE A 128 -17.60 -8.66 16.59
CA ILE A 128 -16.60 -9.74 16.74
C ILE A 128 -15.95 -9.66 18.12
N SER A 129 -15.53 -8.47 18.56
CA SER A 129 -14.92 -8.31 19.88
C SER A 129 -15.85 -8.71 21.02
N ASN A 130 -17.15 -8.40 20.92
CA ASN A 130 -18.10 -8.72 21.97
C ASN A 130 -18.36 -10.24 22.04
N TYR A 131 -18.46 -10.92 20.90
CA TYR A 131 -18.70 -12.36 20.83
C TYR A 131 -17.61 -13.19 21.54
N PHE A 132 -16.34 -12.79 21.42
CA PHE A 132 -15.23 -13.49 22.08
C PHE A 132 -14.97 -13.04 23.53
N LYS A 133 -15.69 -12.03 24.03
CA LYS A 133 -15.59 -11.56 25.43
C LYS A 133 -16.67 -12.16 26.34
N SER A 134 -17.78 -12.62 25.76
CA SER A 134 -18.86 -13.36 26.44
C SER A 134 -18.55 -14.86 26.49
#